data_AF-E4SFT8-F1
#
_entry.id   AF-E4SFT8-F1
#
_cell.length_a   1.000
_cell.length_b   1.000
_cell.length_c   1.000
_cell.angle_alpha   90.00
_cell.angle_beta   90.00
_cell.angle_gamma   90.00
#
_symmetry.space_group_name_H-M   'P 1'
#
loop_
_entity.id
_entity.type
_entity.pdbx_description
1 polymer ?
#
loop_
_entity_poly.entity_id
_entity_poly.type
_entity_poly.pdbx_seq_one_letter_code
_entity_poly.pdbx_strand_id
1 'polypeptide(L)'
;MRRKVIILVLVCTFIFAGCAGIGCAIYRGKAGTGKGVDAGAQKVVLASEQAEREGNITDVNQDNQNLTENQQKEDVDTAVYSDPTDRFTDKRIKELYGIILVSSSALADFYYSDSWKRTSKDIAEHPEKYSELYILEWKSREELAMEAIKVYEGLLKELRENPQNWREVWKRYKEFTLDIRPKLLNVQYDWKIKEKWFFNTEEGKIHAKRNDIDRGDVEQWKKDYEIMLEKSRKETEESLKSFAEEAGIEY
;
A
#
# COMPACT_ATOMS: atom_id res chain seq x y z
N MET A 1 27.02 1.81 -10.04
CA MET A 1 26.63 1.01 -8.84
C MET A 1 26.11 1.86 -7.67
N ARG A 2 26.69 3.03 -7.33
CA ARG A 2 26.24 3.84 -6.17
C ARG A 2 24.82 4.43 -6.25
N ARG A 3 24.27 4.70 -7.45
CA ARG A 3 22.89 5.22 -7.62
C ARG A 3 21.79 4.18 -7.45
N LYS A 4 22.05 2.91 -7.73
CA LYS A 4 21.05 1.82 -7.58
C LYS A 4 20.81 1.45 -6.11
N VAL A 5 21.81 1.67 -5.24
CA VAL A 5 21.70 1.40 -3.80
C VAL A 5 20.85 2.46 -3.09
N ILE A 6 20.88 3.72 -3.54
CA ILE A 6 20.10 4.81 -2.91
C ILE A 6 18.60 4.66 -3.19
N ILE A 7 18.21 4.26 -4.41
CA ILE A 7 16.81 4.02 -4.78
C ILE A 7 16.26 2.79 -4.02
N LEU A 8 17.06 1.73 -3.88
CA LEU A 8 16.64 0.55 -3.11
C LEU A 8 16.46 0.87 -1.62
N VAL A 9 17.29 1.74 -1.04
CA VAL A 9 17.20 2.12 0.38
C VAL A 9 16.01 3.04 0.65
N LEU A 10 15.66 3.97 -0.26
CA LEU A 10 14.47 4.83 -0.14
C LEU A 10 13.15 4.07 -0.36
N VAL A 11 13.15 3.07 -1.25
CA VAL A 11 12.01 2.15 -1.41
C VAL A 11 11.86 1.24 -0.19
N CYS A 12 12.97 0.81 0.41
CA CYS A 12 12.94 0.03 1.66
C CYS A 12 12.46 0.86 2.86
N THR A 13 12.80 2.14 3.00
CA THR A 13 12.24 2.97 4.10
C THR A 13 10.75 3.24 3.92
N PHE A 14 10.26 3.33 2.68
CA PHE A 14 8.83 3.46 2.39
C PHE A 14 8.02 2.18 2.64
N ILE A 15 8.63 1.00 2.48
CA ILE A 15 7.98 -0.30 2.69
C ILE A 15 8.15 -0.80 4.14
N PHE A 16 9.31 -0.58 4.78
CA PHE A 16 9.58 -1.09 6.13
C PHE A 16 9.04 -0.21 7.27
N ALA A 17 8.66 1.05 7.03
CA ALA A 17 7.93 1.83 8.03
C ALA A 17 6.55 1.23 8.37
N GLY A 18 6.03 0.30 7.55
CA GLY A 18 4.82 -0.47 7.83
C GLY A 18 5.03 -1.74 8.68
N CYS A 19 6.27 -2.16 8.96
CA CYS A 19 6.54 -3.45 9.62
C CYS A 19 7.34 -3.37 10.93
N ALA A 20 7.70 -2.17 11.40
CA ALA A 20 8.42 -1.97 12.67
C ALA A 20 7.60 -1.12 13.66
N GLY A 21 6.38 -1.56 13.95
CA GLY A 21 5.55 -1.05 15.04
C GLY A 21 5.37 -2.13 16.11
N ILE A 22 6.45 -2.41 16.85
CA ILE A 22 6.44 -3.22 18.07
C ILE A 22 5.33 -2.73 19.00
N GLY A 23 4.59 -3.68 19.55
CA GLY A 23 3.56 -3.44 20.54
C GLY A 23 4.08 -2.60 21.71
N CYS A 24 3.39 -1.51 21.97
CA CYS A 24 3.34 -0.89 23.29
C CYS A 24 1.92 -1.09 23.82
N ALA A 25 1.80 -2.08 24.69
CA ALA A 25 0.69 -2.21 25.61
C ALA A 25 0.55 -0.91 26.43
N ILE A 26 -0.57 -0.20 26.29
CA ILE A 26 -1.03 0.72 27.32
C ILE A 26 -2.00 -0.06 28.20
N TYR A 27 -1.41 -0.78 29.14
CA TYR A 27 -2.09 -1.25 30.33
C TYR A 27 -2.37 -0.02 31.21
N ARG A 28 -3.62 0.42 31.28
CA ARG A 28 -4.11 1.25 32.39
C ARG A 28 -5.09 0.42 33.20
N GLY A 29 -4.55 -0.25 34.21
CA GLY A 29 -5.36 -0.82 35.28
C GLY A 29 -6.07 0.29 36.06
N LYS A 30 -7.37 0.12 36.29
CA LYS A 30 -7.99 0.47 37.56
C LYS A 30 -8.82 -0.70 38.06
N ALA A 31 -8.60 -0.99 39.33
CA ALA A 31 -9.04 -2.13 40.09
C ALA A 31 -10.57 -2.35 40.11
N GLY A 32 -10.96 -3.62 40.19
CA GLY A 32 -12.33 -4.04 40.43
C GLY A 32 -12.49 -5.57 40.48
N THR A 33 -11.86 -6.22 41.46
CA THR A 33 -12.28 -7.45 42.17
C THR A 33 -13.18 -8.49 41.45
N GLY A 34 -12.65 -9.69 41.18
CA GLY A 34 -13.47 -10.88 40.91
C GLY A 34 -12.74 -12.14 40.43
N LYS A 35 -12.18 -12.92 41.38
CA LYS A 35 -11.81 -14.36 41.36
C LYS A 35 -11.44 -15.06 40.03
N GLY A 36 -10.13 -15.25 39.85
CA GLY A 36 -9.42 -16.50 39.50
C GLY A 36 -9.92 -17.35 38.32
N VAL A 37 -9.28 -17.18 37.16
CA VAL A 37 -9.33 -18.13 36.03
C VAL A 37 -8.01 -18.89 35.99
N ASP A 38 -8.13 -20.22 36.03
CA ASP A 38 -7.04 -21.16 35.84
C ASP A 38 -6.52 -21.09 34.40
N ALA A 39 -5.22 -21.32 34.23
CA ALA A 39 -4.49 -21.10 32.99
C ALA A 39 -5.01 -21.98 31.83
N GLY A 40 -5.55 -21.34 30.79
CA GLY A 40 -5.92 -21.97 29.52
C GLY A 40 -5.23 -21.26 28.35
N ALA A 41 -3.97 -21.59 28.11
CA ALA A 41 -3.24 -21.15 26.92
C ALA A 41 -3.83 -21.82 25.67
N GLN A 42 -4.70 -21.12 24.93
CA GLN A 42 -5.07 -21.54 23.57
C GLN A 42 -4.03 -21.04 22.57
N LYS A 43 -3.13 -21.98 22.26
CA LYS A 43 -2.11 -21.97 21.22
C LYS A 43 -2.80 -21.96 19.85
N VAL A 44 -2.83 -20.82 19.16
CA VAL A 44 -3.14 -20.79 17.72
C VAL A 44 -1.89 -21.27 16.99
N VAL A 45 -1.96 -22.49 16.50
CA VAL A 45 -0.93 -23.13 15.67
C VAL A 45 -1.02 -22.53 14.27
N LEU A 46 0.04 -21.84 13.85
CA LEU A 46 0.32 -21.52 12.45
C LEU A 46 0.53 -22.83 11.68
N ALA A 47 -0.50 -23.31 11.02
CA ALA A 47 -0.43 -24.42 10.08
C ALA A 47 -0.13 -23.86 8.69
N SER A 48 1.15 -23.59 8.40
CA SER A 48 1.63 -23.43 7.02
C SER A 48 3.15 -23.49 6.95
N GLU A 49 3.78 -24.56 7.46
CA GLU A 49 5.20 -24.83 7.15
C GLU A 49 5.55 -26.27 7.52
N GLN A 50 5.10 -27.23 6.69
CA GLN A 50 5.76 -28.53 6.51
C GLN A 50 5.07 -29.31 5.39
N ALA A 51 5.56 -29.13 4.15
CA ALA A 51 5.64 -30.16 3.13
C ALA A 51 6.57 -29.69 2.01
N GLU A 52 7.75 -30.32 1.95
CA GLU A 52 8.53 -30.63 0.75
C GLU A 52 9.09 -29.49 -0.10
N ARG A 53 10.42 -29.36 -0.07
CA ARG A 53 11.28 -29.83 -1.18
C ARG A 53 12.76 -29.76 -0.79
N GLU A 54 13.25 -30.90 -0.31
CA GLU A 54 14.64 -31.29 -0.52
C GLU A 54 14.84 -31.56 -2.03
N GLY A 55 16.05 -31.26 -2.50
CA GLY A 55 16.35 -31.14 -3.91
C GLY A 55 16.36 -32.45 -4.70
N ASN A 56 16.35 -32.30 -6.02
CA ASN A 56 17.28 -33.01 -6.87
C ASN A 56 17.47 -32.24 -8.17
N ILE A 57 18.73 -31.85 -8.38
CA ILE A 57 19.29 -31.45 -9.66
C ILE A 57 19.51 -32.74 -10.45
N THR A 58 19.08 -32.77 -11.71
CA THR A 58 19.70 -33.65 -12.71
C THR A 58 19.62 -32.98 -14.07
N ASP A 59 20.80 -32.70 -14.60
CA ASP A 59 21.09 -32.42 -16.00
C ASP A 59 20.44 -33.45 -16.93
N VAL A 60 19.83 -32.99 -18.02
CA VAL A 60 19.96 -33.62 -19.34
C VAL A 60 19.93 -32.52 -20.41
N ASN A 61 21.09 -32.33 -21.06
CA ASN A 61 21.26 -31.67 -22.36
C ASN A 61 20.45 -32.38 -23.47
N GLN A 62 19.93 -31.63 -24.45
CA GLN A 62 20.34 -31.81 -25.85
C GLN A 62 19.69 -30.78 -26.81
N ASP A 63 20.59 -29.99 -27.40
CA ASP A 63 20.63 -29.41 -28.75
C ASP A 63 19.43 -29.60 -29.71
N ASN A 64 19.01 -28.51 -30.36
CA ASN A 64 19.23 -28.39 -31.80
C ASN A 64 18.98 -26.97 -32.38
N GLN A 65 20.07 -26.40 -32.89
CA GLN A 65 20.25 -25.82 -34.23
C GLN A 65 19.26 -24.75 -34.77
N ASN A 66 19.79 -23.53 -34.82
CA ASN A 66 19.84 -22.60 -35.96
C ASN A 66 18.70 -22.61 -37.00
N LEU A 67 17.98 -21.49 -37.07
CA LEU A 67 17.61 -20.87 -38.33
C LEU A 67 17.85 -19.36 -38.24
N THR A 68 18.82 -18.90 -39.03
CA THR A 68 19.08 -17.50 -39.33
C THR A 68 18.17 -17.11 -40.50
N GLU A 69 17.38 -16.06 -40.37
CA GLU A 69 16.93 -15.29 -41.53
C GLU A 69 16.89 -13.81 -41.15
N ASN A 70 17.75 -13.05 -41.84
CA ASN A 70 17.81 -11.60 -41.80
C ASN A 70 16.51 -11.02 -42.39
N GLN A 71 15.84 -10.14 -41.65
CA GLN A 71 15.11 -9.03 -42.25
C GLN A 71 15.47 -7.72 -41.55
N GLN A 72 15.68 -6.72 -42.40
CA GLN A 72 16.31 -5.44 -42.13
C GLN A 72 15.40 -4.49 -41.36
N LYS A 73 16.04 -3.62 -40.57
CA LYS A 73 15.66 -2.24 -40.24
C LYS A 73 14.30 -2.04 -39.55
N GLU A 74 14.40 -1.82 -38.25
CA GLU A 74 14.23 -0.46 -37.74
C GLU A 74 15.35 -0.25 -36.73
N ASP A 75 16.11 0.84 -36.87
CA ASP A 75 16.82 1.42 -35.74
C ASP A 75 15.77 1.52 -34.64
N VAL A 76 15.91 0.69 -33.59
CA VAL A 76 15.33 1.04 -32.30
C VAL A 76 16.11 2.25 -31.89
N ASP A 77 15.64 3.39 -32.41
CA ASP A 77 15.99 4.72 -32.02
C ASP A 77 16.07 4.63 -30.51
N THR A 78 17.29 4.73 -30.00
CA THR A 78 17.56 4.88 -28.58
C THR A 78 16.66 6.00 -28.14
N ALA A 79 15.47 5.65 -27.65
CA ALA A 79 14.64 6.54 -26.87
C ALA A 79 15.50 6.79 -25.64
N VAL A 80 16.37 7.78 -25.77
CA VAL A 80 17.00 8.45 -24.65
C VAL A 80 15.81 8.76 -23.78
N TYR A 81 15.68 8.02 -22.67
CA TYR A 81 14.72 8.30 -21.63
C TYR A 81 15.12 9.68 -21.11
N SER A 82 14.69 10.73 -21.80
CA SER A 82 14.87 12.10 -21.37
C SER A 82 14.09 12.21 -20.09
N ASP A 83 14.74 12.62 -19.02
CA ASP A 83 14.07 12.80 -17.75
C ASP A 83 12.93 13.81 -18.01
N PRO A 84 11.65 13.47 -17.75
CA PRO A 84 10.54 14.38 -18.00
C PRO A 84 10.65 15.70 -17.21
N THR A 85 11.62 15.78 -16.29
CA THR A 85 12.02 16.95 -15.52
C THR A 85 13.18 17.76 -16.11
N ASP A 86 13.84 17.30 -17.19
CA ASP A 86 14.96 18.00 -17.84
C ASP A 86 14.56 19.41 -18.33
N ARG A 87 13.29 19.58 -18.68
CA ARG A 87 12.69 20.88 -19.06
C ARG A 87 12.40 21.82 -17.89
N PHE A 88 12.40 21.34 -16.66
CA PHE A 88 12.14 22.18 -15.49
C PHE A 88 13.43 22.90 -15.12
N THR A 89 13.40 24.22 -14.98
CA THR A 89 14.58 25.00 -14.56
C THR A 89 14.58 25.25 -13.05
N ASP A 90 13.40 25.31 -12.43
CA ASP A 90 13.23 25.48 -10.98
C ASP A 90 13.38 24.15 -10.24
N LYS A 91 14.31 24.10 -9.29
CA LYS A 91 14.55 22.92 -8.44
C LYS A 91 13.27 22.48 -7.72
N ARG A 92 12.46 23.41 -7.21
CA ARG A 92 11.23 23.09 -6.46
C ARG A 92 10.24 22.29 -7.28
N ILE A 93 10.12 22.64 -8.57
CA ILE A 93 9.25 21.94 -9.50
C ILE A 93 9.77 20.52 -9.75
N LYS A 94 11.09 20.34 -9.88
CA LYS A 94 11.70 19.01 -10.03
C LYS A 94 11.45 18.13 -8.80
N GLU A 95 11.69 18.65 -7.61
CA GLU A 95 11.47 17.92 -6.35
C GLU A 95 9.99 17.55 -6.19
N LEU A 96 9.08 18.51 -6.46
CA LEU A 96 7.64 18.27 -6.40
C LEU A 96 7.19 17.21 -7.42
N TYR A 97 7.65 17.31 -8.67
CA TYR A 97 7.35 16.30 -9.67
C TYR A 97 7.91 14.93 -9.25
N GLY A 98 9.11 14.90 -8.67
CA GLY A 98 9.77 13.71 -8.17
C GLY A 98 8.96 13.01 -7.07
N ILE A 99 8.52 13.72 -6.03
CA ILE A 99 7.76 13.09 -4.93
C ILE A 99 6.40 12.58 -5.41
N ILE A 100 5.71 13.31 -6.29
CA ILE A 100 4.43 12.86 -6.85
C ILE A 100 4.64 11.63 -7.73
N LEU A 101 5.71 11.61 -8.54
CA LEU A 101 6.05 10.49 -9.40
C LEU A 101 6.36 9.24 -8.59
N VAL A 102 7.20 9.36 -7.56
CA VAL A 102 7.53 8.22 -6.68
C VAL A 102 6.28 7.68 -6.01
N SER A 103 5.38 8.57 -5.53
CA SER A 103 4.13 8.17 -4.89
C SER A 103 3.19 7.45 -5.86
N SER A 104 3.08 7.93 -7.10
CA SER A 104 2.28 7.33 -8.17
C SER A 104 2.86 5.99 -8.63
N SER A 105 4.14 5.97 -9.01
CA SER A 105 4.81 4.79 -9.55
C SER A 105 4.85 3.64 -8.55
N ALA A 106 5.09 3.90 -7.26
CA ALA A 106 5.11 2.84 -6.25
C ALA A 106 3.74 2.13 -6.14
N LEU A 107 2.64 2.88 -6.23
CA LEU A 107 1.29 2.30 -6.26
C LEU A 107 1.05 1.60 -7.60
N ALA A 108 1.31 2.27 -8.72
CA ALA A 108 1.07 1.72 -10.05
C ALA A 108 1.84 0.43 -10.30
N ASP A 109 3.13 0.37 -9.94
CA ASP A 109 3.96 -0.82 -10.09
C ASP A 109 3.38 -2.02 -9.34
N PHE A 110 2.82 -1.79 -8.16
CA PHE A 110 2.21 -2.85 -7.36
C PHE A 110 0.83 -3.27 -7.90
N TYR A 111 -0.10 -2.33 -8.04
CA TYR A 111 -1.49 -2.61 -8.40
C TYR A 111 -1.69 -2.96 -9.89
N TYR A 112 -0.79 -2.53 -10.77
CA TYR A 112 -0.77 -2.96 -12.17
C TYR A 112 0.09 -4.19 -12.42
N SER A 113 0.76 -4.74 -11.39
CA SER A 113 1.56 -5.95 -11.52
C SER A 113 0.71 -7.15 -11.97
N ASP A 114 1.35 -8.05 -12.71
CA ASP A 114 0.72 -9.33 -13.11
C ASP A 114 0.41 -10.21 -11.90
N SER A 115 1.14 -10.04 -10.80
CA SER A 115 0.83 -10.72 -9.54
C SER A 115 -0.53 -10.26 -9.00
N TRP A 116 -0.72 -8.95 -8.87
CA TRP A 116 -1.97 -8.38 -8.37
C TRP A 116 -3.15 -8.73 -9.27
N LYS A 117 -3.00 -8.55 -10.59
CA LYS A 117 -4.05 -8.89 -11.57
C LYS A 117 -4.47 -10.36 -11.52
N ARG A 118 -3.51 -11.27 -11.36
CA ARG A 118 -3.82 -12.71 -11.23
C ARG A 118 -4.60 -13.00 -9.96
N THR A 119 -4.20 -12.40 -8.82
CA THR A 119 -4.94 -12.57 -7.57
C THR A 119 -6.34 -11.94 -7.65
N SER A 120 -6.49 -10.73 -8.19
CA SER A 120 -7.82 -10.12 -8.40
C SER A 120 -8.71 -10.99 -9.29
N LYS A 121 -8.13 -11.64 -10.31
CA LYS A 121 -8.85 -12.59 -11.16
C LYS A 121 -9.25 -13.86 -10.40
N ASP A 122 -8.34 -14.48 -9.63
CA ASP A 122 -8.65 -15.68 -8.84
C ASP A 122 -9.71 -15.38 -7.77
N ILE A 123 -9.66 -14.22 -7.11
CA ILE A 123 -10.72 -13.79 -6.18
C ILE A 123 -12.07 -13.65 -6.88
N ALA A 124 -12.10 -13.11 -8.11
CA ALA A 124 -13.33 -12.93 -8.86
C ALA A 124 -13.93 -14.25 -9.37
N GLU A 125 -13.07 -15.18 -9.79
CA GLU A 125 -13.47 -16.48 -10.36
C GLU A 125 -13.71 -17.56 -9.30
N HIS A 126 -13.01 -17.46 -8.16
CA HIS A 126 -13.00 -18.43 -7.07
C HIS A 126 -13.11 -17.78 -5.68
N PRO A 127 -14.15 -16.97 -5.41
CA PRO A 127 -14.29 -16.26 -4.15
C PRO A 127 -14.37 -17.20 -2.94
N GLU A 128 -14.83 -18.44 -3.12
CA GLU A 128 -14.94 -19.46 -2.07
C GLU A 128 -13.60 -19.90 -1.46
N LYS A 129 -12.48 -19.64 -2.15
CA LYS A 129 -11.13 -19.94 -1.64
C LYS A 129 -10.64 -18.93 -0.60
N TYR A 130 -11.34 -17.83 -0.43
CA TYR A 130 -10.93 -16.68 0.38
C TYR A 130 -11.96 -16.39 1.47
N SER A 131 -11.51 -15.81 2.59
CA SER A 131 -12.46 -15.29 3.57
C SER A 131 -13.15 -14.05 3.03
N GLU A 132 -14.40 -13.82 3.43
CA GLU A 132 -15.17 -12.65 3.00
C GLU A 132 -14.49 -11.36 3.48
N LEU A 133 -13.87 -11.39 4.67
CA LEU A 133 -13.09 -10.26 5.19
C LEU A 133 -11.93 -9.91 4.24
N TYR A 134 -11.16 -10.91 3.81
CA TYR A 134 -10.03 -10.71 2.91
C TYR A 134 -10.47 -10.10 1.59
N ILE A 135 -11.58 -10.58 1.00
CA ILE A 135 -12.12 -10.04 -0.25
C ILE A 135 -12.52 -8.56 -0.07
N LEU A 136 -13.16 -8.21 1.05
CA LEU A 136 -13.55 -6.83 1.33
C LEU A 136 -12.35 -5.90 1.51
N GLU A 137 -11.34 -6.33 2.27
CA GLU A 137 -10.10 -5.57 2.45
C GLU A 137 -9.34 -5.40 1.13
N TRP A 138 -9.26 -6.45 0.31
CA TRP A 138 -8.60 -6.44 -0.99
C TRP A 138 -9.22 -5.40 -1.93
N LYS A 139 -10.55 -5.42 -2.04
CA LYS A 139 -11.29 -4.46 -2.88
C LYS A 139 -11.12 -3.02 -2.40
N SER A 140 -11.21 -2.79 -1.08
CA SER A 140 -11.04 -1.45 -0.52
C SER A 140 -9.63 -0.88 -0.76
N ARG A 141 -8.60 -1.73 -0.63
CA ARG A 141 -7.20 -1.38 -0.97
C ARG A 141 -7.06 -0.99 -2.43
N GLU A 142 -7.60 -1.81 -3.33
CA GLU A 142 -7.55 -1.57 -4.77
C GLU A 142 -8.26 -0.25 -5.14
N GLU A 143 -9.47 -0.02 -4.63
CA GLU A 143 -10.24 1.21 -4.88
C GLU A 143 -9.47 2.47 -4.45
N LEU A 144 -8.96 2.50 -3.22
CA LEU A 144 -8.18 3.63 -2.71
C LEU A 144 -6.89 3.85 -3.52
N ALA A 145 -6.20 2.79 -3.91
CA ALA A 145 -4.96 2.88 -4.66
C ALA A 145 -5.21 3.39 -6.09
N MET A 146 -6.26 2.91 -6.75
CA MET A 146 -6.65 3.35 -8.08
C MET A 146 -7.08 4.82 -8.09
N GLU A 147 -7.80 5.27 -7.06
CA GLU A 147 -8.09 6.69 -6.85
C GLU A 147 -6.80 7.52 -6.71
N ALA A 148 -5.88 7.06 -5.85
CA ALA A 148 -4.61 7.73 -5.61
C ALA A 148 -3.75 7.85 -6.88
N ILE A 149 -3.59 6.75 -7.63
CA ILE A 149 -2.84 6.74 -8.90
C ILE A 149 -3.41 7.78 -9.85
N LYS A 150 -4.74 7.78 -10.06
CA LYS A 150 -5.40 8.71 -10.98
C LYS A 150 -5.19 10.17 -10.58
N VAL A 151 -5.29 10.50 -9.30
CA VAL A 151 -5.05 11.86 -8.81
C VAL A 151 -3.59 12.26 -9.03
N TYR A 152 -2.62 11.39 -8.66
CA TYR A 152 -1.20 11.69 -8.85
C TYR A 152 -0.82 11.84 -10.32
N GLU A 153 -1.34 11.00 -11.21
CA GLU A 153 -1.16 11.14 -12.67
C GLU A 153 -1.69 12.47 -13.19
N GLY A 154 -2.86 12.91 -12.69
CA GLY A 154 -3.42 14.23 -13.00
C GLY A 154 -2.50 15.38 -12.58
N LEU A 155 -1.96 15.33 -11.35
CA LEU A 155 -1.02 16.33 -10.84
C LEU A 155 0.31 16.36 -11.62
N LEU A 156 0.84 15.18 -11.97
CA LEU A 156 2.05 15.06 -12.81
C LEU A 156 1.84 15.64 -14.20
N LYS A 157 0.69 15.35 -14.82
CA LYS A 157 0.31 15.90 -16.12
C LYS A 157 0.23 17.42 -16.04
N GLU A 158 -0.42 17.96 -15.01
CA GLU A 158 -0.56 19.39 -14.83
C GLU A 158 0.79 20.10 -14.64
N LEU A 159 1.70 19.56 -13.82
CA LEU A 159 3.06 20.11 -13.67
C LEU A 159 3.86 20.05 -14.98
N ARG A 160 3.63 19.01 -15.78
CA ARG A 160 4.27 18.84 -17.08
C ARG A 160 3.78 19.88 -18.10
N GLU A 161 2.49 20.18 -18.11
CA GLU A 161 1.85 21.10 -19.05
C GLU A 161 2.02 22.57 -18.62
N ASN A 162 1.95 22.86 -17.32
CA ASN A 162 2.10 24.19 -16.75
C ASN A 162 2.95 24.17 -15.46
N PRO A 163 4.29 24.13 -15.58
CA PRO A 163 5.19 24.10 -14.42
C PRO A 163 5.04 25.29 -13.47
N GLN A 164 4.60 26.45 -13.98
CA GLN A 164 4.45 27.66 -13.16
C GLN A 164 3.31 27.55 -12.14
N ASN A 165 2.37 26.62 -12.35
CA ASN A 165 1.26 26.36 -11.41
C ASN A 165 1.66 25.46 -10.22
N TRP A 166 2.96 25.23 -10.01
CA TRP A 166 3.44 24.25 -9.02
C TRP A 166 2.95 24.50 -7.59
N ARG A 167 2.67 25.75 -7.19
CA ARG A 167 2.13 26.06 -5.84
C ARG A 167 0.75 25.46 -5.63
N GLU A 168 -0.12 25.57 -6.63
CA GLU A 168 -1.47 25.02 -6.56
C GLU A 168 -1.45 23.48 -6.66
N VAL A 169 -0.53 22.94 -7.45
CA VAL A 169 -0.29 21.49 -7.47
C VAL A 169 0.22 20.99 -6.12
N TRP A 170 1.17 21.69 -5.50
CA TRP A 170 1.68 21.35 -4.17
C TRP A 170 0.57 21.35 -3.11
N LYS A 171 -0.28 22.39 -3.11
CA LYS A 171 -1.42 22.49 -2.20
C LYS A 171 -2.35 21.28 -2.32
N ARG A 172 -2.80 20.96 -3.54
CA ARG A 172 -3.67 19.80 -3.79
C ARG A 172 -3.00 18.47 -3.48
N TYR A 173 -1.72 18.31 -3.83
CA TYR A 173 -0.95 17.12 -3.48
C TYR A 173 -0.90 16.90 -1.97
N LYS A 174 -0.58 17.96 -1.20
CA LYS A 174 -0.54 17.93 0.27
C LYS A 174 -1.89 17.56 0.85
N GLU A 175 -2.95 18.29 0.48
CA GLU A 175 -4.31 18.04 0.97
C GLU A 175 -4.77 16.62 0.67
N PHE A 176 -4.56 16.14 -0.56
CA PHE A 176 -4.92 14.79 -0.96
C PHE A 176 -4.10 13.74 -0.21
N THR A 177 -2.78 13.92 -0.09
CA THR A 177 -1.89 12.96 0.58
C THR A 177 -2.22 12.83 2.07
N LEU A 178 -2.57 13.93 2.74
CA LEU A 178 -3.03 13.93 4.13
C LEU A 178 -4.34 13.18 4.36
N ASP A 179 -5.17 13.04 3.33
CA ASP A 179 -6.43 12.29 3.39
C ASP A 179 -6.26 10.82 2.97
N ILE A 180 -5.60 10.57 1.84
CA ILE A 180 -5.56 9.24 1.22
C ILE A 180 -4.53 8.31 1.87
N ARG A 181 -3.35 8.83 2.24
CA ARG A 181 -2.26 8.00 2.76
C ARG A 181 -2.64 7.34 4.09
N PRO A 182 -3.27 8.05 5.06
CA PRO A 182 -3.76 7.40 6.27
C PRO A 182 -4.73 6.25 6.01
N LYS A 183 -5.64 6.41 5.03
CA LYS A 183 -6.62 5.38 4.66
C LYS A 183 -5.93 4.16 4.04
N LEU A 184 -4.99 4.38 3.12
CA LEU A 184 -4.22 3.30 2.49
C LEU A 184 -3.42 2.48 3.50
N LEU A 185 -2.78 3.12 4.48
CA LEU A 185 -1.97 2.44 5.50
C LEU A 185 -2.80 1.71 6.56
N ASN A 186 -4.06 2.11 6.76
CA ASN A 186 -4.91 1.65 7.87
C ASN A 186 -6.22 0.99 7.40
N VAL A 187 -6.31 0.59 6.13
CA VAL A 187 -7.51 -0.02 5.54
C VAL A 187 -8.03 -1.24 6.31
N GLN A 188 -7.15 -2.05 6.91
CA GLN A 188 -7.50 -3.19 7.77
C GLN A 188 -8.27 -2.80 9.03
N TYR A 189 -8.22 -1.51 9.39
CA TYR A 189 -8.92 -0.95 10.53
C TYR A 189 -10.19 -0.19 10.15
N ASP A 190 -10.54 -0.13 8.85
CA ASP A 190 -11.72 0.60 8.39
C ASP A 190 -12.98 -0.03 8.99
N TRP A 191 -13.67 0.75 9.83
CA TRP A 191 -14.88 0.31 10.52
C TRP A 191 -15.99 -0.07 9.55
N LYS A 192 -16.05 0.47 8.33
CA LYS A 192 -17.06 0.11 7.32
C LYS A 192 -16.82 -1.29 6.78
N ILE A 193 -15.56 -1.68 6.58
CA ILE A 193 -15.19 -3.03 6.19
C ILE A 193 -15.58 -4.00 7.30
N LYS A 194 -15.21 -3.66 8.53
CA LYS A 194 -15.52 -4.45 9.72
C LYS A 194 -17.04 -4.60 9.93
N GLU A 195 -17.79 -3.51 9.82
CA GLU A 195 -19.25 -3.50 9.91
C GLU A 195 -19.88 -4.37 8.81
N LYS A 196 -19.45 -4.19 7.55
CA LYS A 196 -19.96 -4.97 6.42
C LYS A 196 -19.66 -6.46 6.62
N TRP A 197 -18.45 -6.80 7.06
CA TRP A 197 -18.10 -8.20 7.33
C TRP A 197 -19.00 -8.78 8.44
N PHE A 198 -19.01 -8.20 9.64
CA PHE A 198 -19.73 -8.74 10.79
C PHE A 198 -21.24 -8.87 10.58
N PHE A 199 -21.87 -7.92 9.88
CA PHE A 199 -23.33 -7.88 9.80
C PHE A 199 -23.90 -8.32 8.46
N ASN A 200 -23.12 -8.34 7.37
CA ASN A 200 -23.64 -8.63 6.03
C ASN A 200 -23.09 -9.93 5.44
N THR A 201 -22.15 -10.62 6.10
CA THR A 201 -21.59 -11.90 5.63
C THR A 201 -21.94 -13.02 6.61
N GLU A 202 -22.12 -14.25 6.12
CA GLU A 202 -22.42 -15.39 6.99
C GLU A 202 -21.26 -15.73 7.93
N GLU A 203 -20.02 -15.67 7.42
CA GLU A 203 -18.80 -15.79 8.22
C GLU A 203 -18.80 -14.76 9.36
N GLY A 204 -18.95 -13.47 9.03
CA GLY A 204 -18.93 -12.41 10.01
C GLY A 204 -20.06 -12.52 11.04
N LYS A 205 -21.27 -12.93 10.68
CA LYS A 205 -22.38 -13.12 11.63
C LYS A 205 -22.08 -14.22 12.66
N ILE A 206 -21.44 -15.31 12.24
CA ILE A 206 -20.99 -16.38 13.15
C ILE A 206 -19.96 -15.83 14.13
N HIS A 207 -19.00 -15.03 13.64
CA HIS A 207 -18.00 -14.40 14.48
C HIS A 207 -18.62 -13.36 15.42
N ALA A 208 -19.58 -12.56 14.97
CA ALA A 208 -20.28 -11.58 15.80
C ALA A 208 -20.95 -12.26 16.98
N LYS A 209 -21.72 -13.34 16.72
CA LYS A 209 -22.40 -14.12 17.76
C LYS A 209 -21.45 -14.77 18.75
N ARG A 210 -20.28 -15.24 18.31
CA ARG A 210 -19.28 -15.89 19.18
C ARG A 210 -18.56 -14.90 20.11
N ASN A 211 -18.53 -13.63 19.75
CA ASN A 211 -17.78 -12.58 20.46
C ASN A 211 -18.70 -11.51 21.06
N ASP A 212 -20.01 -11.78 21.12
CA ASP A 212 -21.04 -10.85 21.61
C ASP A 212 -20.96 -9.45 20.98
N ILE A 213 -20.68 -9.39 19.67
CA ILE A 213 -20.58 -8.15 18.91
C ILE A 213 -21.97 -7.72 18.43
N ASP A 214 -22.32 -6.46 18.67
CA ASP A 214 -23.57 -5.85 18.27
C ASP A 214 -23.37 -4.50 17.53
N ARG A 215 -24.49 -3.84 17.17
CA ARG A 215 -24.46 -2.56 16.44
C ARG A 215 -23.89 -1.41 17.29
N GLY A 216 -23.91 -1.51 18.61
CA GLY A 216 -23.30 -0.55 19.53
C GLY A 216 -21.78 -0.52 19.44
N ASP A 217 -21.14 -1.65 19.09
CA ASP A 217 -19.68 -1.72 18.89
C ASP A 217 -19.18 -0.88 17.70
N VAL A 218 -20.05 -0.63 16.71
CA VAL A 218 -19.71 0.15 15.51
C VAL A 218 -19.26 1.56 15.88
N GLU A 219 -19.89 2.17 16.88
CA GLU A 219 -19.50 3.52 17.34
C GLU A 219 -18.12 3.52 18.00
N GLN A 220 -17.73 2.43 18.66
CA GLN A 220 -16.38 2.30 19.19
C GLN A 220 -15.37 2.11 18.05
N TRP A 221 -15.67 1.27 17.05
CA TRP A 221 -14.78 1.08 15.91
C TRP A 221 -14.56 2.36 15.10
N LYS A 222 -15.60 3.19 14.93
CA LYS A 222 -15.48 4.52 14.31
C LYS A 222 -14.47 5.40 15.05
N LYS A 223 -14.58 5.46 16.39
CA LYS A 223 -13.67 6.24 17.23
C LYS A 223 -12.24 5.71 17.15
N ASP A 224 -12.07 4.39 17.24
CA ASP A 224 -10.77 3.75 17.16
C ASP A 224 -10.12 4.01 15.79
N TYR A 225 -10.89 3.91 14.72
CA TYR A 225 -10.43 4.20 13.37
C TYR A 225 -10.00 5.66 13.22
N GLU A 226 -10.80 6.61 13.72
CA GLU A 226 -10.46 8.03 13.65
C GLU A 226 -9.16 8.34 14.42
N ILE A 227 -8.94 7.71 15.58
CA ILE A 227 -7.68 7.84 16.33
C ILE A 227 -6.50 7.35 15.50
N MET A 228 -6.65 6.23 14.79
CA MET A 228 -5.59 5.70 13.92
C MET A 228 -5.34 6.60 12.70
N LEU A 229 -6.40 7.11 12.07
CA LEU A 229 -6.28 8.05 10.96
C LEU A 229 -5.60 9.35 11.39
N GLU A 230 -5.95 9.91 12.54
CA GLU A 230 -5.35 11.14 13.06
C GLU A 230 -3.85 10.96 13.38
N LYS A 231 -3.48 9.82 13.98
CA LYS A 231 -2.07 9.49 14.20
C LYS A 231 -1.30 9.43 12.88
N SER A 232 -1.81 8.69 11.90
CA SER A 232 -1.16 8.54 10.60
C SER A 232 -1.14 9.84 9.79
N ARG A 233 -2.15 10.71 9.95
CA ARG A 233 -2.20 12.05 9.36
C ARG A 233 -1.08 12.94 9.90
N LYS A 234 -0.82 12.92 11.21
CA LYS A 234 0.31 13.65 11.83
C LYS A 234 1.66 13.20 11.30
N GLU A 235 1.89 11.89 11.22
CA GLU A 235 3.13 11.32 10.67
C GLU A 235 3.30 11.71 9.18
N THR A 236 2.21 11.72 8.43
CA THR A 236 2.18 12.17 7.03
C THR A 236 2.48 13.66 6.91
N GLU A 237 1.88 14.49 7.77
CA GLU A 237 2.12 15.92 7.84
C GLU A 237 3.58 16.24 8.17
N GLU A 238 4.17 15.59 9.15
CA GLU A 238 5.59 15.75 9.51
C GLU A 238 6.50 15.40 8.32
N SER A 239 6.19 14.31 7.61
CA SER A 239 6.93 13.91 6.41
C SER A 239 6.83 14.96 5.28
N LEU A 240 5.64 15.52 5.07
CA LEU A 240 5.41 16.56 4.06
C LEU A 240 6.07 17.89 4.44
N LYS A 241 6.11 18.25 5.73
CA LYS A 241 6.85 19.42 6.24
C LYS A 241 8.35 19.27 6.00
N SER A 242 8.92 18.12 6.36
CA SER A 242 10.34 17.83 6.13
C SER A 242 10.70 17.93 4.65
N PHE A 243 9.87 17.33 3.78
CA PHE A 243 10.05 17.43 2.34
C PHE A 243 9.99 18.88 1.86
N ALA A 244 8.99 19.66 2.29
CA ALA A 244 8.83 21.05 1.87
C ALA A 244 10.05 21.89 2.25
N GLU A 245 10.56 21.74 3.47
CA GLU A 245 11.76 22.41 3.95
C GLU A 245 12.99 22.06 3.10
N GLU A 246 13.24 20.77 2.85
CA GLU A 246 14.36 20.30 2.03
C GLU A 246 14.28 20.76 0.56
N ALA A 247 13.06 20.83 0.02
CA ALA A 247 12.79 21.26 -1.33
C ALA A 247 12.81 22.79 -1.50
N GLY A 248 12.79 23.57 -0.41
CA GLY A 248 12.63 25.03 -0.44
C GLY A 248 11.22 25.46 -0.88
N ILE A 249 10.21 24.68 -0.50
CA ILE A 249 8.79 24.91 -0.74
C ILE A 249 8.14 25.38 0.56
N GLU A 250 7.20 26.32 0.46
CA GLU A 250 6.39 26.74 1.60
C GLU A 250 5.36 25.66 1.97
N TYR A 251 5.30 25.32 3.26
CA TYR A 251 4.33 24.34 3.77
C TYR A 251 2.97 24.98 4.06
#